data_AF-K3YV17-F1
#
_entry.id   AF-K3YV17-F1
#
_cell.length_a   1.000
_cell.length_b   1.000
_cell.length_c   1.000
_cell.angle_alpha   90.00
_cell.angle_beta   90.00
_cell.angle_gamma   90.00
#
_symmetry.space_group_name_H-M   'P 1'
#
loop_
_entity.id
_entity.type
_entity.pdbx_description
1 polymer ?
#
loop_
_entity_poly.entity_id
_entity_poly.type
_entity_poly.pdbx_seq_one_letter_code
_entity_poly.pdbx_strand_id
1 'polypeptide(L)'
;MSCCGGAEEDSYGPPANQAAPPPNANAPGNRGGPRGPGAPRPGGPAKPVSIDVPAIPFDELKKITNNFSDRALIGEGSYGRVYNATLSDGRAAVIKKLDTSASQDSDSDFAAQIAMVSKLKNEYFLELMGYCLEDGNRMLAYQFATMGSLHNILHGKKGVQGAEPGPVLNWLQRVKIAYGAARGLEYLHEKATPRLSEDKVKQCVDPKLNNDYPPKAVAKLAAVAALCVQYESDFRPNMTIVVKAIQPLLNAPKPAAPAAPQS
;
A
#
# COMPACT_ATOMS: atom_id res chain seq x y z
N MET A 1 -31.47 -24.48 -44.93
CA MET A 1 -32.06 -25.77 -44.52
C MET A 1 -32.44 -25.65 -43.06
N SER A 2 -33.73 -25.47 -42.82
CA SER A 2 -34.38 -25.67 -41.52
C SER A 2 -34.17 -27.08 -41.01
N CYS A 3 -34.11 -27.26 -39.69
CA CYS A 3 -35.18 -27.92 -38.95
C CYS A 3 -35.00 -27.73 -37.43
N CYS A 4 -36.15 -27.49 -36.79
CA CYS A 4 -36.38 -27.09 -35.41
C CYS A 4 -36.58 -28.27 -34.44
N GLY A 5 -36.61 -27.94 -33.14
CA GLY A 5 -37.43 -28.58 -32.09
C GLY A 5 -36.67 -29.54 -31.18
N GLY A 6 -36.77 -29.49 -29.84
CA GLY A 6 -37.72 -28.80 -28.98
C GLY A 6 -37.23 -28.76 -27.52
N ALA A 7 -37.97 -28.00 -26.71
CA ALA A 7 -37.74 -27.69 -25.31
C ALA A 7 -38.00 -28.88 -24.37
N GLU A 8 -37.40 -28.82 -23.18
CA GLU A 8 -38.00 -29.28 -21.92
C GLU A 8 -37.38 -28.47 -20.76
N GLU A 9 -38.19 -27.58 -20.18
CA GLU A 9 -38.00 -27.03 -18.84
C GLU A 9 -38.53 -28.07 -17.84
N ASP A 10 -37.75 -28.39 -16.81
CA ASP A 10 -38.30 -28.98 -15.58
C ASP A 10 -37.72 -28.28 -14.35
N SER A 11 -38.64 -27.71 -13.59
CA SER A 11 -38.44 -26.97 -12.35
C SER A 11 -38.69 -27.91 -11.17
N TYR A 12 -37.73 -28.09 -10.27
CA TYR A 12 -38.00 -28.71 -8.95
C TYR A 12 -37.06 -28.19 -7.86
N GLY A 13 -37.58 -27.27 -7.04
CA GLY A 13 -37.50 -27.22 -5.56
C GLY A 13 -36.14 -27.06 -4.82
N PRO A 14 -36.00 -26.11 -3.88
CA PRO A 14 -34.85 -26.04 -2.99
C PRO A 14 -34.95 -27.09 -1.85
N PRO A 15 -33.83 -27.67 -1.38
CA PRO A 15 -33.89 -28.60 -0.26
C PRO A 15 -34.13 -27.88 1.07
N ALA A 16 -35.16 -28.35 1.77
CA ALA A 16 -35.45 -28.03 3.17
C ALA A 16 -34.45 -28.72 4.10
N ASN A 17 -33.89 -27.98 5.06
CA ASN A 17 -33.58 -28.56 6.36
C ASN A 17 -33.60 -27.48 7.45
N GLN A 18 -34.76 -27.40 8.11
CA GLN A 18 -34.94 -26.73 9.39
C GLN A 18 -34.61 -27.74 10.49
N ALA A 19 -33.64 -27.42 11.34
CA ALA A 19 -33.52 -28.06 12.66
C ALA A 19 -33.67 -26.96 13.71
N ALA A 20 -34.85 -26.89 14.31
CA ALA A 20 -35.16 -26.04 15.44
C ALA A 20 -34.58 -26.65 16.74
N PRO A 21 -34.13 -25.84 17.71
CA PRO A 21 -33.73 -26.33 19.03
C PRO A 21 -34.96 -26.63 19.93
N PRO A 22 -34.84 -27.58 20.89
CA PRO A 22 -35.94 -27.98 21.78
C PRO A 22 -36.24 -26.95 22.89
N PRO A 23 -37.41 -27.05 23.55
CA PRO A 23 -38.00 -25.98 24.35
C PRO A 23 -37.50 -25.89 25.81
N ASN A 24 -37.72 -24.70 26.34
CA ASN A 24 -37.39 -24.17 27.66
C ASN A 24 -38.21 -24.81 28.80
N ALA A 25 -37.57 -25.06 29.95
CA ALA A 25 -38.24 -25.36 31.22
C ALA A 25 -37.94 -24.24 32.24
N ASN A 26 -39.00 -23.51 32.63
CA ASN A 26 -39.07 -22.47 33.67
C ASN A 26 -38.63 -23.03 35.06
N ALA A 27 -37.65 -22.44 35.76
CA ALA A 27 -37.67 -21.29 36.71
C ALA A 27 -37.43 -21.78 38.18
N PRO A 28 -37.11 -20.95 39.21
CA PRO A 28 -36.92 -19.48 39.26
C PRO A 28 -35.68 -18.95 40.04
N GLY A 29 -35.32 -17.69 39.78
CA GLY A 29 -34.99 -16.69 40.81
C GLY A 29 -33.52 -16.48 41.22
N ASN A 30 -32.94 -15.34 40.80
CA ASN A 30 -32.42 -14.39 41.80
C ASN A 30 -32.26 -12.97 41.23
N ARG A 31 -32.70 -11.99 42.02
CA ARG A 31 -32.57 -10.54 41.76
C ARG A 31 -31.10 -10.12 41.85
N GLY A 32 -30.63 -9.32 40.89
CA GLY A 32 -29.36 -8.60 40.94
C GLY A 32 -29.43 -7.35 40.06
N GLY A 33 -29.20 -6.18 40.67
CA GLY A 33 -29.49 -4.82 40.17
C GLY A 33 -28.78 -4.35 38.89
N PRO A 34 -29.07 -3.11 38.44
CA PRO A 34 -28.60 -2.59 37.17
C PRO A 34 -27.08 -2.33 37.19
N ARG A 35 -26.35 -2.94 36.25
CA ARG A 35 -24.95 -2.64 35.96
C ARG A 35 -24.83 -1.25 35.34
N GLY A 36 -24.12 -0.35 36.01
CA GLY A 36 -23.72 0.95 35.46
C GLY A 36 -22.70 0.82 34.30
N PRO A 37 -22.37 1.94 33.63
CA PRO A 37 -21.47 1.93 32.47
C PRO A 37 -20.05 1.58 32.93
N GLY A 38 -19.54 0.44 32.45
CA GLY A 38 -18.18 -0.01 32.71
C GLY A 38 -17.16 0.94 32.09
N ALA A 39 -16.19 1.38 32.88
CA ALA A 39 -15.06 2.18 32.44
C ALA A 39 -14.26 1.46 31.34
N PRO A 40 -13.63 2.20 30.39
CA PRO A 40 -12.77 1.60 29.37
C PRO A 40 -11.55 0.94 30.02
N ARG A 41 -11.28 -0.31 29.64
CA ARG A 41 -10.03 -0.98 30.03
C ARG A 41 -8.85 -0.25 29.35
N PRO A 42 -7.79 0.12 30.08
CA PRO A 42 -6.59 0.67 29.44
C PRO A 42 -5.97 -0.43 28.56
N GLY A 43 -5.84 -0.14 27.27
CA GLY A 43 -5.12 -1.00 26.33
C GLY A 43 -3.70 -1.21 26.82
N GLY A 44 -3.27 -2.48 26.88
CA GLY A 44 -1.88 -2.81 27.21
C GLY A 44 -0.90 -2.14 26.25
N PRO A 45 0.38 -1.97 26.64
CA PRO A 45 1.38 -1.31 25.82
C PRO A 45 1.45 -1.96 24.44
N ALA A 46 1.38 -1.13 23.39
CA ALA A 46 1.57 -1.57 22.02
C ALA A 46 2.92 -2.27 21.91
N LYS A 47 2.93 -3.49 21.35
CA LYS A 47 4.18 -4.24 21.14
C LYS A 47 5.12 -3.38 20.28
N PRO A 48 6.43 -3.31 20.61
CA PRO A 48 7.39 -2.55 19.82
C PRO A 48 7.38 -3.05 18.37
N VAL A 49 7.40 -2.10 17.45
CA VAL A 49 7.39 -2.35 16.00
C VAL A 49 8.68 -3.09 15.62
N SER A 50 8.57 -4.36 15.21
CA SER A 50 9.72 -5.14 14.74
C SER A 50 9.99 -4.83 13.26
N ILE A 51 11.20 -4.36 12.95
CA ILE A 51 11.71 -4.15 11.60
C ILE A 51 12.67 -5.30 11.26
N ASP A 52 12.41 -6.03 10.18
CA ASP A 52 13.11 -7.27 9.84
C ASP A 52 14.36 -7.06 8.97
N VAL A 53 14.90 -5.84 8.98
CA VAL A 53 16.10 -5.40 8.26
C VAL A 53 16.95 -4.50 9.18
N PRO A 54 18.28 -4.45 9.01
CA PRO A 54 19.15 -3.68 9.91
C PRO A 54 18.99 -2.16 9.74
N ALA A 55 19.14 -1.44 10.85
CA ALA A 55 19.42 -0.01 10.83
C ALA A 55 20.88 0.20 10.39
N ILE A 56 21.09 1.14 9.46
CA ILE A 56 22.40 1.53 8.93
C ILE A 56 22.70 2.94 9.44
N PRO A 57 23.82 3.15 10.16
CA PRO A 57 24.21 4.46 10.64
C PRO A 57 24.33 5.50 9.53
N PHE A 58 23.91 6.74 9.80
CA PHE A 58 23.97 7.81 8.82
C PHE A 58 25.39 8.09 8.33
N ASP A 59 26.39 8.01 9.22
CA ASP A 59 27.80 8.18 8.85
C ASP A 59 28.32 7.07 7.94
N GLU A 60 27.80 5.84 8.07
CA GLU A 60 28.10 4.75 7.12
C GLU A 60 27.50 5.08 5.75
N LEU A 61 26.24 5.51 5.70
CA LEU A 61 25.58 5.92 4.45
C LEU A 61 26.30 7.11 3.78
N LYS A 62 26.75 8.09 4.56
CA LYS A 62 27.59 9.19 4.06
C LYS A 62 28.89 8.67 3.47
N LYS A 63 29.57 7.75 4.14
CA LYS A 63 30.84 7.20 3.65
C LYS A 63 30.65 6.46 2.32
N ILE A 64 29.70 5.53 2.24
CA ILE A 64 29.51 4.69 1.05
C ILE A 64 28.94 5.43 -0.16
N THR A 65 28.31 6.59 0.06
CA THR A 65 27.80 7.49 -1.00
C THR A 65 28.76 8.64 -1.33
N ASN A 66 29.96 8.66 -0.74
CA ASN A 66 30.91 9.76 -0.84
C ASN A 66 30.25 11.11 -0.52
N ASN A 67 29.68 11.21 0.69
CA ASN A 67 28.91 12.33 1.19
C ASN A 67 27.75 12.75 0.27
N PHE A 68 27.01 11.77 -0.27
CA PHE A 68 25.90 11.99 -1.21
C PHE A 68 26.29 12.83 -2.44
N SER A 69 27.50 12.60 -2.97
CA SER A 69 28.01 13.35 -4.13
C SER A 69 27.21 13.10 -5.41
N ASP A 70 27.24 14.06 -6.34
CA ASP A 70 26.60 13.93 -7.67
C ASP A 70 27.13 12.74 -8.49
N ARG A 71 28.35 12.27 -8.19
CA ARG A 71 28.92 11.06 -8.83
C ARG A 71 28.19 9.78 -8.43
N ALA A 72 27.64 9.74 -7.21
CA ALA A 72 26.85 8.62 -6.73
C ALA A 72 25.37 8.76 -7.12
N LEU A 73 24.91 9.95 -7.52
CA LEU A 73 23.51 10.21 -7.85
C LEU A 73 23.09 9.46 -9.12
N ILE A 74 22.07 8.61 -9.01
CA ILE A 74 21.51 7.85 -10.13
C ILE A 74 20.08 8.28 -10.49
N GLY A 75 19.42 9.05 -9.63
CA GLY A 75 18.10 9.59 -9.92
C GLY A 75 17.62 10.60 -8.87
N GLU A 76 16.75 11.49 -9.32
CA GLU A 76 16.06 12.48 -8.50
C GLU A 76 14.59 12.51 -8.89
N GLY A 77 13.71 12.61 -7.90
CA GLY A 77 12.28 12.69 -8.10
C GLY A 77 11.59 13.40 -6.96
N SER A 78 10.26 13.46 -7.01
CA SER A 78 9.46 14.20 -6.01
C SER A 78 9.53 13.64 -4.59
N TYR A 79 10.08 12.44 -4.41
CA TYR A 79 10.21 11.77 -3.11
C TYR A 79 11.66 11.80 -2.59
N GLY A 80 12.55 12.54 -3.25
CA GLY A 80 13.95 12.67 -2.86
C GLY A 80 14.93 12.13 -3.90
N ARG A 81 16.12 11.77 -3.43
CA ARG A 81 17.28 11.45 -4.27
C ARG A 81 17.74 10.02 -4.07
N VAL A 82 18.33 9.46 -5.11
CA VAL A 82 18.70 8.05 -5.21
C VAL A 82 20.18 7.96 -5.55
N TYR A 83 20.95 7.31 -4.68
CA TYR A 83 22.40 7.20 -4.82
C TYR A 83 22.82 5.73 -4.96
N ASN A 84 23.79 5.47 -5.83
CA ASN A 84 24.47 4.19 -5.92
C ASN A 84 25.46 4.03 -4.76
N ALA A 85 25.55 2.85 -4.18
CA ALA A 85 26.47 2.54 -3.09
C ALA A 85 26.87 1.05 -3.10
N THR A 86 27.88 0.73 -2.30
CA THR A 86 28.24 -0.64 -1.95
C THR A 86 28.24 -0.74 -0.43
N LEU A 87 27.44 -1.65 0.11
CA LEU A 87 27.37 -1.86 1.55
C LEU A 87 28.68 -2.46 2.08
N SER A 88 28.87 -2.41 3.39
CA SER A 88 30.07 -2.96 4.07
C SER A 88 30.27 -4.46 3.84
N ASP A 89 29.20 -5.20 3.54
CA ASP A 89 29.22 -6.63 3.17
C ASP A 89 29.57 -6.89 1.68
N GLY A 90 29.82 -5.84 0.90
CA GLY A 90 30.17 -5.91 -0.52
C GLY A 90 28.98 -5.98 -1.48
N ARG A 91 27.73 -6.03 -0.99
CA ARG A 91 26.55 -6.04 -1.87
C ARG A 91 26.30 -4.65 -2.45
N ALA A 92 25.99 -4.61 -3.75
CA ALA A 92 25.59 -3.38 -4.44
C ALA A 92 24.19 -2.95 -3.98
N ALA A 93 24.05 -1.67 -3.64
CA ALA A 93 22.83 -1.11 -3.10
C ALA A 93 22.49 0.25 -3.69
N VAL A 94 21.22 0.63 -3.52
CA VAL A 94 20.67 1.94 -3.83
C VAL A 94 20.22 2.59 -2.54
N ILE A 95 20.77 3.75 -2.23
CA ILE A 95 20.36 4.56 -1.09
C ILE A 95 19.35 5.60 -1.56
N LYS A 96 18.08 5.37 -1.22
CA LYS A 96 17.01 6.34 -1.45
C LYS A 96 16.92 7.26 -0.24
N LYS A 97 17.46 8.47 -0.37
CA LYS A 97 17.34 9.55 0.62
C LYS A 97 16.01 10.27 0.37
N LEU A 98 15.08 10.15 1.31
CA LEU A 98 13.78 10.77 1.20
C LEU A 98 13.86 12.26 1.52
N ASP A 99 13.08 13.04 0.79
CA ASP A 99 12.85 14.44 1.15
C ASP A 99 11.85 14.50 2.30
N THR A 100 12.32 14.93 3.47
CA THR A 100 11.53 15.00 4.70
C THR A 100 10.80 16.33 4.84
N SER A 101 11.11 17.33 3.99
CA SER A 101 10.50 18.67 4.07
C SER A 101 9.01 18.68 3.71
N ALA A 102 8.56 17.71 2.91
CA ALA A 102 7.18 17.60 2.44
C ALA A 102 6.31 16.61 3.26
N SER A 103 6.89 15.83 4.18
CA SER A 103 6.15 14.80 4.95
C SER A 103 5.78 15.31 6.34
N GLN A 104 4.50 15.20 6.72
CA GLN A 104 4.04 15.44 8.10
C GLN A 104 4.16 14.20 9.00
N ASP A 105 4.52 13.05 8.43
CA ASP A 105 4.62 11.77 9.15
C ASP A 105 5.68 11.84 10.25
N SER A 106 5.37 11.33 11.44
CA SER A 106 6.36 11.19 12.52
C SER A 106 7.37 10.09 12.20
N ASP A 107 8.55 10.10 12.85
CA ASP A 107 9.52 9.01 12.70
C ASP A 107 8.94 7.67 13.16
N SER A 108 7.99 7.67 14.10
CA SER A 108 7.26 6.49 14.53
C SER A 108 6.34 5.93 13.42
N ASP A 109 5.62 6.81 12.72
CA ASP A 109 4.76 6.39 11.60
C ASP A 109 5.61 5.82 10.46
N PHE A 110 6.73 6.49 10.16
CA PHE A 110 7.65 6.02 9.15
C PHE A 110 8.30 4.68 9.55
N ALA A 111 8.72 4.51 10.81
CA ALA A 111 9.22 3.23 11.31
C ALA A 111 8.17 2.10 11.17
N ALA A 112 6.88 2.39 11.41
CA ALA A 112 5.80 1.44 11.17
C ALA A 112 5.63 1.08 9.68
N GLN A 113 5.81 2.05 8.78
CA GLN A 113 5.85 1.80 7.33
C GLN A 113 7.05 0.92 6.94
N ILE A 114 8.24 1.21 7.44
CA ILE A 114 9.44 0.38 7.21
C ILE A 114 9.20 -1.05 7.71
N ALA A 115 8.62 -1.21 8.90
CA ALA A 115 8.32 -2.53 9.46
C ALA A 115 7.39 -3.35 8.56
N MET A 116 6.39 -2.70 7.97
CA MET A 116 5.51 -3.36 6.99
C MET A 116 6.30 -3.76 5.72
N VAL A 117 7.11 -2.86 5.17
CA VAL A 117 7.89 -3.12 3.95
C VAL A 117 8.97 -4.18 4.17
N SER A 118 9.63 -4.19 5.34
CA SER A 118 10.70 -5.13 5.69
C SER A 118 10.25 -6.61 5.70
N LYS A 119 8.93 -6.83 5.82
CA LYS A 119 8.31 -8.16 5.79
C LYS A 119 8.00 -8.65 4.39
N LEU A 120 8.06 -7.77 3.39
CA LEU A 120 7.78 -8.11 2.00
C LEU A 120 9.03 -8.78 1.40
N LYS A 121 8.98 -10.11 1.27
CA LYS A 121 10.04 -10.93 0.69
C LYS A 121 9.48 -11.74 -0.48
N ASN A 122 9.81 -11.32 -1.69
CA ASN A 122 9.35 -11.94 -2.93
C ASN A 122 10.39 -11.73 -4.05
N GLU A 123 10.53 -12.70 -4.93
CA GLU A 123 11.49 -12.66 -6.06
C GLU A 123 11.22 -11.53 -7.07
N TYR A 124 9.99 -10.99 -7.11
CA TYR A 124 9.58 -9.92 -8.02
C TYR A 124 9.64 -8.52 -7.39
N PHE A 125 10.17 -8.39 -6.16
CA PHE A 125 10.42 -7.10 -5.51
C PHE A 125 11.91 -6.86 -5.29
N LEU A 126 12.29 -5.58 -5.28
CA LEU A 126 13.60 -5.19 -4.81
C LEU A 126 13.66 -5.39 -3.30
N GLU A 127 14.64 -6.16 -2.85
CA GLU A 127 14.89 -6.40 -1.43
C GLU A 127 15.25 -5.09 -0.73
N LEU A 128 14.53 -4.78 0.36
CA LEU A 128 14.96 -3.78 1.33
C LEU A 128 16.06 -4.40 2.18
N MET A 129 17.27 -3.87 2.06
CA MET A 129 18.47 -4.39 2.73
C MET A 129 18.76 -3.70 4.06
N GLY A 130 18.22 -2.50 4.27
CA GLY A 130 18.37 -1.74 5.50
C GLY A 130 17.73 -0.36 5.43
N TYR A 131 17.77 0.37 6.53
CA TYR A 131 17.16 1.69 6.67
C TYR A 131 17.99 2.62 7.55
N CYS A 132 17.77 3.93 7.46
CA CYS A 132 18.34 4.92 8.36
C CYS A 132 17.25 5.89 8.82
N LEU A 133 17.20 6.10 10.15
CA LEU A 133 16.33 7.04 10.85
C LEU A 133 17.15 7.77 11.91
N GLU A 134 17.94 8.76 11.50
CA GLU A 134 18.88 9.49 12.36
C GLU A 134 18.89 10.98 12.01
N ASP A 135 18.83 11.86 13.02
CA ASP A 135 18.94 13.32 12.89
C ASP A 135 18.01 13.92 11.81
N GLY A 136 16.78 13.41 11.72
CA GLY A 136 15.79 13.86 10.72
C GLY A 136 16.07 13.36 9.28
N ASN A 137 17.05 12.47 9.10
CA ASN A 137 17.32 11.81 7.83
C ASN A 137 16.54 10.49 7.75
N ARG A 138 15.76 10.34 6.69
CA ARG A 138 15.05 9.10 6.35
C ARG A 138 15.62 8.51 5.08
N MET A 139 16.21 7.31 5.19
CA MET A 139 16.80 6.63 4.04
C MET A 139 16.46 5.15 4.00
N LEU A 140 16.38 4.61 2.80
CA LEU A 140 16.14 3.20 2.55
C LEU A 140 17.25 2.66 1.63
N ALA A 141 17.86 1.54 2.03
CA ALA A 141 18.84 0.84 1.23
C ALA A 141 18.15 -0.35 0.54
N TYR A 142 18.06 -0.31 -0.79
CA TYR A 142 17.51 -1.40 -1.60
C TYR A 142 18.61 -2.10 -2.38
N GLN A 143 18.38 -3.33 -2.81
CA GLN A 143 19.27 -3.99 -3.77
C GLN A 143 19.44 -3.15 -5.05
N PHE A 144 20.63 -3.15 -5.63
CA PHE A 144 20.87 -2.49 -6.90
C PHE A 144 20.30 -3.30 -8.07
N ALA A 145 19.37 -2.69 -8.83
CA ALA A 145 18.85 -3.25 -10.07
C ALA A 145 19.80 -2.94 -11.23
N THR A 146 20.61 -3.91 -11.63
CA THR A 146 21.70 -3.74 -12.60
C THR A 146 21.26 -3.24 -13.98
N MET A 147 20.01 -3.51 -14.36
CA MET A 147 19.46 -3.12 -15.67
C MET A 147 18.66 -1.82 -15.65
N GLY A 148 18.63 -1.11 -14.51
CA GLY A 148 17.86 0.12 -14.35
C GLY A 148 16.35 -0.09 -14.53
N SER A 149 15.65 0.97 -14.94
CA SER A 149 14.20 0.92 -15.13
C SER A 149 13.83 0.31 -16.49
N LEU A 150 12.68 -0.37 -16.53
CA LEU A 150 12.10 -0.85 -17.79
C LEU A 150 11.86 0.30 -18.78
N HIS A 151 11.50 1.48 -18.29
CA HIS A 151 11.34 2.68 -19.12
C HIS A 151 12.63 3.01 -19.89
N ASN A 152 13.79 2.99 -19.21
CA ASN A 152 15.07 3.27 -19.86
C ASN A 152 15.40 2.24 -20.93
N ILE A 153 15.09 0.95 -20.68
CA ILE A 153 15.29 -0.12 -21.66
C ILE A 153 14.41 0.10 -22.88
N LEU A 154 13.15 0.48 -22.69
CA LEU A 154 12.17 0.61 -23.77
C LEU A 154 12.28 1.92 -24.57
N HIS A 155 12.72 3.00 -23.93
CA HIS A 155 12.58 4.36 -24.50
C HIS A 155 13.85 5.20 -24.40
N GLY A 156 14.91 4.70 -23.77
CA GLY A 156 16.08 5.50 -23.42
C GLY A 156 15.84 6.34 -22.16
N LYS A 157 16.90 7.00 -21.66
CA LYS A 157 16.81 7.83 -20.46
C LYS A 157 16.09 9.15 -20.76
N LYS A 158 14.96 9.38 -20.11
CA LYS A 158 14.21 10.63 -20.21
C LYS A 158 15.09 11.85 -19.84
N GLY A 159 15.08 12.88 -20.68
CA GLY A 159 15.78 14.14 -20.43
C GLY A 159 17.27 14.14 -20.80
N VAL A 160 17.81 13.03 -21.33
CA VAL A 160 19.18 12.96 -21.84
C VAL A 160 19.13 12.94 -23.36
N GLN A 161 19.62 14.00 -24.00
CA GLN A 161 19.66 14.11 -25.45
C GLN A 161 20.54 13.02 -26.05
N GLY A 162 20.01 12.23 -26.98
CA GLY A 162 20.72 11.10 -27.60
C GLY A 162 20.85 9.86 -26.72
N ALA A 163 20.07 9.76 -25.63
CA ALA A 163 20.04 8.52 -24.86
C ALA A 163 19.30 7.43 -25.64
N GLU A 164 20.06 6.47 -26.13
CA GLU A 164 19.52 5.32 -26.83
C GLU A 164 18.78 4.36 -25.87
N PRO A 165 17.71 3.69 -26.34
CA PRO A 165 17.10 2.58 -25.63
C PRO A 165 18.08 1.45 -25.34
N GLY A 166 17.71 0.58 -24.40
CA GLY A 166 18.43 -0.66 -24.17
C GLY A 166 18.22 -1.67 -25.32
N PRO A 167 18.73 -2.91 -25.16
CA PRO A 167 18.50 -3.98 -26.13
C PRO A 167 17.01 -4.19 -26.40
N VAL A 168 16.67 -4.40 -27.68
CA VAL A 168 15.27 -4.62 -28.08
C VAL A 168 14.75 -5.91 -27.44
N LEU A 169 13.73 -5.75 -26.60
CA LEU A 169 13.04 -6.88 -25.97
C LEU A 169 12.11 -7.56 -26.96
N ASN A 170 12.29 -8.86 -27.16
CA ASN A 170 11.36 -9.68 -27.93
C ASN A 170 10.03 -9.90 -27.18
N TRP A 171 9.03 -10.44 -27.87
CA TRP A 171 7.70 -10.66 -27.31
C TRP A 171 7.74 -11.50 -26.02
N LEU A 172 8.45 -12.63 -26.03
CA LEU A 172 8.52 -13.52 -24.87
C LEU A 172 9.16 -12.83 -23.65
N GLN A 173 10.20 -12.01 -23.86
CA GLN A 173 10.82 -11.22 -22.78
C GLN A 173 9.83 -10.21 -22.19
N ARG A 174 9.06 -9.51 -23.04
CA ARG A 174 8.02 -8.58 -22.59
C ARG A 174 6.92 -9.27 -21.79
N VAL A 175 6.48 -10.43 -22.25
CA VAL A 175 5.49 -11.26 -21.54
C VAL A 175 6.04 -11.72 -20.18
N LYS A 176 7.30 -12.16 -20.10
CA LYS A 176 7.94 -12.52 -18.82
C LYS A 176 8.02 -11.35 -17.84
N ILE A 177 8.33 -10.15 -18.33
CA ILE A 177 8.34 -8.92 -17.51
C ILE A 177 6.94 -8.60 -16.99
N ALA A 178 5.93 -8.64 -17.87
CA ALA A 178 4.54 -8.43 -17.47
C ALA A 178 4.05 -9.47 -16.45
N TYR A 179 4.40 -10.75 -16.67
CA TYR A 179 4.11 -11.83 -15.73
C TYR A 179 4.77 -11.60 -14.37
N GLY A 180 6.06 -11.23 -14.34
CA GLY A 180 6.76 -10.95 -13.08
C GLY A 180 6.15 -9.77 -12.32
N ALA A 181 5.79 -8.70 -13.01
CA ALA A 181 5.07 -7.57 -12.41
C ALA A 181 3.72 -8.02 -11.82
N ALA A 182 2.96 -8.85 -12.54
CA ALA A 182 1.70 -9.40 -12.06
C ALA A 182 1.87 -10.28 -10.81
N ARG A 183 2.91 -11.14 -10.78
CA ARG A 183 3.24 -11.97 -9.60
C ARG A 183 3.65 -11.15 -8.38
N GLY A 184 4.40 -10.07 -8.58
CA GLY A 184 4.68 -9.12 -7.51
C GLY A 184 3.40 -8.50 -6.95
N LEU A 185 2.52 -7.99 -7.83
CA LEU A 185 1.25 -7.40 -7.41
C LEU A 185 0.33 -8.39 -6.70
N GLU A 186 0.23 -9.62 -7.20
CA GLU A 186 -0.48 -10.72 -6.55
C GLU A 186 0.07 -10.95 -5.13
N TYR A 187 1.39 -11.03 -4.96
CA TYR A 187 2.01 -11.17 -3.64
C TYR A 187 1.66 -10.03 -2.69
N LEU A 188 1.64 -8.77 -3.17
CA LEU A 188 1.21 -7.65 -2.33
C LEU A 188 -0.24 -7.80 -1.89
N HIS A 189 -1.13 -8.16 -2.82
CA HIS A 189 -2.55 -8.33 -2.49
C HIS A 189 -2.79 -9.43 -1.46
N GLU A 190 -2.05 -10.54 -1.55
CA GLU A 190 -2.22 -11.67 -0.65
C GLU A 190 -1.47 -11.51 0.69
N LYS A 191 -0.28 -10.92 0.68
CA LYS A 191 0.68 -10.97 1.80
C LYS A 191 0.96 -9.63 2.45
N ALA A 192 0.71 -8.50 1.78
CA ALA A 192 0.86 -7.18 2.38
C ALA A 192 -0.32 -6.90 3.34
N THR A 193 -0.22 -7.44 4.55
CA THR A 193 -1.10 -7.13 5.67
C THR A 193 -0.48 -5.97 6.44
N PRO A 194 -1.24 -4.93 6.83
CA PRO A 194 -2.70 -4.88 6.88
C PRO A 194 -3.35 -4.40 5.57
N ARG A 195 -4.51 -4.98 5.26
CA ARG A 195 -5.51 -4.36 4.37
C ARG A 195 -5.75 -2.93 4.88
N LEU A 196 -5.90 -1.98 3.97
CA LEU A 196 -6.28 -0.60 4.26
C LEU A 196 -7.52 -0.60 5.19
N SER A 197 -7.30 -0.40 6.48
CA SER A 197 -8.38 -0.13 7.43
C SER A 197 -8.81 1.33 7.29
N GLU A 198 -10.05 1.64 7.67
CA GLU A 198 -10.60 3.01 7.58
C GLU A 198 -9.66 4.05 8.21
N ASP A 199 -9.02 3.70 9.33
CA ASP A 199 -8.07 4.54 10.05
C ASP A 199 -6.75 4.82 9.29
N LYS A 200 -6.37 3.95 8.34
CA LYS A 200 -5.13 4.07 7.56
C LYS A 200 -5.32 4.76 6.21
N VAL A 201 -6.55 5.03 5.80
CA VAL A 201 -6.86 5.67 4.51
C VAL A 201 -6.15 7.02 4.39
N LYS A 202 -6.08 7.81 5.48
CA LYS A 202 -5.41 9.11 5.50
C LYS A 202 -3.92 9.03 5.15
N GLN A 203 -3.24 7.96 5.55
CA GLN A 203 -1.81 7.75 5.28
C GLN A 203 -1.53 7.44 3.80
N CYS A 204 -2.56 7.09 3.04
CA CYS A 204 -2.44 6.81 1.61
C CYS A 204 -2.84 8.01 0.73
N VAL A 205 -3.24 9.13 1.33
CA VAL A 205 -3.59 10.34 0.59
C VAL A 205 -2.31 11.09 0.22
N ASP A 206 -2.24 11.58 -1.02
CA ASP A 206 -1.09 12.36 -1.49
C ASP A 206 -0.84 13.56 -0.56
N PRO A 207 0.34 13.66 0.08
CA PRO A 207 0.69 14.79 0.94
C PRO A 207 0.57 16.16 0.24
N LYS A 208 0.70 16.21 -1.08
CA LYS A 208 0.55 17.45 -1.87
C LYS A 208 -0.85 18.04 -1.81
N LEU A 209 -1.86 17.24 -1.45
CA LEU A 209 -3.20 17.78 -1.22
C LEU A 209 -3.26 18.64 0.04
N ASN A 210 -2.24 18.61 0.92
CA ASN A 210 -2.12 19.47 2.10
C ASN A 210 -3.39 19.48 2.98
N ASN A 211 -3.99 18.30 3.19
CA ASN A 211 -5.27 18.12 3.88
C ASN A 211 -6.47 18.87 3.25
N ASP A 212 -6.35 19.35 2.02
CA ASP A 212 -7.43 19.99 1.25
C ASP A 212 -8.39 18.95 0.64
N TYR A 213 -8.97 18.11 1.49
CA TYR A 213 -9.94 17.10 1.09
C TYR A 213 -10.90 16.76 2.23
N PRO A 214 -12.17 16.42 1.94
CA PRO A 214 -13.10 15.94 2.95
C PRO A 214 -12.72 14.52 3.39
N PRO A 215 -12.37 14.26 4.67
CA PRO A 215 -11.91 12.94 5.11
C PRO A 215 -12.91 11.80 4.84
N LYS A 216 -14.21 12.10 5.00
CA LYS A 216 -15.30 11.16 4.69
C LYS A 216 -15.38 10.83 3.20
N ALA A 217 -15.04 11.77 2.32
CA ALA A 217 -15.06 11.53 0.88
C ALA A 217 -13.91 10.62 0.47
N VAL A 218 -12.72 10.84 1.04
CA VAL A 218 -11.57 9.95 0.82
C VAL A 218 -11.83 8.54 1.33
N ALA A 219 -12.40 8.39 2.53
CA ALA A 219 -12.76 7.07 3.06
C ALA A 219 -13.72 6.31 2.11
N LYS A 220 -14.75 6.99 1.59
CA LYS A 220 -15.67 6.43 0.60
C LYS A 220 -14.97 6.07 -0.71
N LEU A 221 -14.09 6.93 -1.21
CA LEU A 221 -13.34 6.68 -2.44
C LEU A 221 -12.40 5.47 -2.29
N ALA A 222 -11.72 5.36 -1.15
CA ALA A 222 -10.86 4.23 -0.82
C ALA A 222 -11.65 2.91 -0.74
N ALA A 223 -12.85 2.93 -0.15
CA ALA A 223 -13.73 1.76 -0.12
C ALA A 223 -14.17 1.33 -1.53
N VAL A 224 -14.53 2.28 -2.40
CA VAL A 224 -14.86 1.98 -3.81
C VAL A 224 -13.65 1.37 -4.52
N ALA A 225 -12.46 1.93 -4.35
CA ALA A 225 -11.23 1.39 -4.92
C ALA A 225 -10.94 -0.04 -4.41
N ALA A 226 -11.13 -0.30 -3.11
CA ALA A 226 -10.96 -1.62 -2.50
C ALA A 226 -11.93 -2.67 -3.05
N LEU A 227 -13.16 -2.26 -3.41
CA LEU A 227 -14.13 -3.15 -4.07
C LEU A 227 -13.71 -3.46 -5.52
N CYS A 228 -13.12 -2.51 -6.24
CA CYS A 228 -12.66 -2.72 -7.61
C CYS A 228 -11.49 -3.70 -7.73
N VAL A 229 -10.70 -3.89 -6.67
CA VAL A 229 -9.51 -4.75 -6.66
C VAL A 229 -9.72 -6.06 -5.89
N GLN A 230 -10.98 -6.45 -5.62
CA GLN A 230 -11.29 -7.74 -4.99
C GLN A 230 -10.70 -8.90 -5.79
N TYR A 231 -10.26 -9.95 -5.10
CA TYR A 231 -9.62 -11.10 -5.73
C TYR A 231 -10.59 -11.80 -6.70
N GLU A 232 -11.78 -12.17 -6.22
CA GLU A 232 -12.82 -12.76 -7.05
C GLU A 232 -13.48 -11.69 -7.94
N SER A 233 -13.58 -11.99 -9.24
CA SER A 233 -14.19 -11.09 -10.23
C SER A 233 -15.63 -10.74 -9.89
N ASP A 234 -16.36 -11.68 -9.30
CA ASP A 234 -17.80 -11.58 -9.07
C ASP A 234 -18.15 -10.61 -7.94
N PHE A 235 -17.18 -10.31 -7.05
CA PHE A 235 -17.33 -9.31 -6.01
C PHE A 235 -16.91 -7.90 -6.44
N ARG A 236 -16.33 -7.76 -7.64
CA ARG A 236 -15.97 -6.45 -8.19
C ARG A 236 -17.22 -5.74 -8.71
N PRO A 237 -17.44 -4.47 -8.36
CA PRO A 237 -18.56 -3.72 -8.88
C PRO A 237 -18.38 -3.44 -10.38
N ASN A 238 -19.47 -3.50 -11.15
CA ASN A 238 -19.46 -2.97 -12.50
C ASN A 238 -19.30 -1.43 -12.49
N MET A 239 -18.92 -0.86 -13.64
CA MET A 239 -18.67 0.58 -13.74
C MET A 239 -19.89 1.45 -13.41
N THR A 240 -21.12 0.96 -13.63
CA THR A 240 -22.34 1.68 -13.23
C THR A 240 -22.42 1.87 -11.72
N ILE A 241 -22.07 0.83 -10.95
CA ILE A 241 -22.00 0.90 -9.48
C ILE A 241 -20.90 1.85 -9.04
N VAL A 242 -19.71 1.77 -9.65
CA VAL A 242 -18.56 2.65 -9.34
C VAL A 242 -18.92 4.12 -9.57
N VAL A 243 -19.51 4.44 -10.72
CA VAL A 243 -19.94 5.81 -11.05
C VAL A 243 -20.97 6.33 -10.04
N LYS A 244 -22.00 5.52 -9.74
CA LYS A 244 -23.02 5.89 -8.74
C LYS A 244 -22.44 6.10 -7.33
N ALA A 245 -21.40 5.34 -6.97
CA ALA A 245 -20.73 5.47 -5.68
C ALA A 245 -19.81 6.70 -5.60
N ILE A 246 -19.18 7.09 -6.71
CA ILE A 246 -18.29 8.26 -6.78
C ILE A 246 -19.07 9.58 -6.97
N GLN A 247 -20.21 9.56 -7.66
CA GLN A 247 -21.00 10.76 -7.98
C GLN A 247 -21.25 11.69 -6.78
N PRO A 248 -21.59 11.21 -5.56
CA PRO A 248 -21.80 12.08 -4.40
C PRO A 248 -20.52 12.76 -3.90
N LEU A 249 -19.34 12.22 -4.24
CA LEU A 249 -18.05 12.75 -3.80
C LEU A 249 -17.65 14.00 -4.58
N LEU A 250 -18.14 14.16 -5.81
CA LEU A 250 -17.88 15.32 -6.66
C LEU A 250 -18.41 16.63 -6.04
N ASN A 251 -19.45 16.53 -5.21
CA ASN A 251 -20.10 17.66 -4.54
C ASN A 251 -19.81 17.68 -3.03
N ALA A 252 -18.77 16.98 -2.58
CA ALA A 252 -18.46 16.91 -1.15
C ALA A 252 -18.06 18.30 -0.60
N PRO A 253 -18.55 18.72 0.58
CA PRO A 253 -18.19 20.00 1.17
C PRO A 253 -16.68 20.09 1.43
N LYS A 254 -16.07 21.22 1.07
CA LYS A 254 -14.66 21.52 1.36
C LYS A 254 -14.43 21.56 2.88
N PRO A 255 -13.26 21.13 3.40
CA PRO A 255 -12.94 21.28 4.81
C PRO A 255 -13.06 22.75 5.25
N ALA A 256 -13.61 22.99 6.44
CA ALA A 256 -13.67 24.33 7.02
C ALA A 256 -12.24 24.82 7.32
N ALA A 257 -11.93 26.06 6.96
CA ALA A 257 -10.65 26.68 7.25
C ALA A 257 -10.43 26.75 8.78
N PRO A 258 -9.20 26.54 9.28
CA PRO A 258 -8.91 26.70 10.70
C PRO A 258 -9.24 28.13 11.13
N ALA A 259 -10.02 28.27 12.20
CA ALA A 259 -10.35 29.57 12.78
C ALA A 259 -9.05 30.30 13.14
N ALA A 260 -8.90 31.54 12.66
CA ALA A 260 -7.77 32.38 13.01
C ALA A 260 -7.66 32.50 14.54
N PRO A 261 -6.44 32.45 15.12
CA PRO A 261 -6.26 32.68 16.54
C PRO A 261 -6.83 34.06 16.87
N GLN A 262 -7.82 34.09 17.76
CA GLN A 262 -8.33 35.33 18.33
C GLN A 262 -7.18 35.93 19.14
N SER A 263 -6.74 37.11 18.73
CA SER A 263 -5.70 37.93 19.34
C SER A 263 -5.98 38.27 20.79
#